data_AF-A0A853CMV5-F1
#
_entry.id   AF-A0A853CMV5-F1
#
_cell.length_a   1.000
_cell.length_b   1.000
_cell.length_c   1.000
_cell.angle_alpha   90.00
_cell.angle_beta   90.00
_cell.angle_gamma   90.00
#
_symmetry.space_group_name_H-M   'P 1'
#
loop_
_entity.id
_entity.type
_entity.pdbx_description
1 polymer ?
#
loop_
_entity_poly.entity_id
_entity_poly.type
_entity_poly.pdbx_seq_one_letter_code
_entity_poly.pdbx_strand_id
1 'polypeptide(L)'
;MVRATGPSALTWWSWLVTLPFAVTVMSGLQYISGGPWAVAAVGALEHAAVGATMLAGWAVLRVTPHRVRVPVVFLVFAAIGLLRPLLFLASGRVLGIPVAAGDLVSRIFINVVTTIAMLSLIAAAVDLVRDHLGVYRRLRAAQRASARDAERTAERIAALRCSVVETVLEQLDDATAAAAAHGIRPADAARLLRDLAQEVVRPASHRLYSDEVALPEESSTEGPVRRLDWVGSVLLGMRTAPALPLALLFAVLMTPFGVAQYGFLFCLAPLVCGFAVVWAGNVGLDHLVRSIRPALRAPVLLLGYGAIGVLLALTTTLVVQALGGDPDLAWVEAVTYPAVGFGAALVTSLSARVRRDQAELEAALQANVREAAAGREALDRERAGLARLLHSGVQSELIAAALALGAGTGDDASDGVREVVSHIRAELSAPRSEPDPADRIAVLVESWGSAIPLRSSFGDSVWERLREPGRAEAVVDAISEGLANAVRHGDGSEVTLEVLPETGSGVSVVVVSGGALSSAQPGIGLRQLAERGDVALREVAGRVELAVAIP
;
A
#
# COMPACT_ATOMS: atom_id res chain seq x y z
N MET A 1 -11.05 -22.82 0.67
CA MET A 1 -11.68 -23.60 -0.43
C MET A 1 -11.85 -22.80 -1.72
N VAL A 2 -12.45 -21.60 -1.74
CA VAL A 2 -12.70 -20.83 -2.99
C VAL A 2 -11.44 -20.58 -3.84
N ARG A 3 -10.26 -20.37 -3.22
CA ARG A 3 -9.01 -20.08 -3.94
C ARG A 3 -8.32 -21.28 -4.59
N ALA A 4 -8.68 -22.53 -4.27
CA ALA A 4 -8.05 -23.71 -4.87
C ALA A 4 -8.66 -24.11 -6.23
N THR A 5 -9.60 -23.30 -6.74
CA THR A 5 -10.50 -23.68 -7.84
C THR A 5 -10.46 -22.70 -9.02
N GLY A 6 -9.48 -21.77 -9.00
CA GLY A 6 -9.29 -20.79 -10.06
C GLY A 6 -8.79 -21.42 -11.37
N PRO A 7 -8.64 -20.61 -12.43
CA PRO A 7 -8.07 -21.04 -13.71
C PRO A 7 -6.63 -21.58 -13.63
N SER A 8 -5.98 -21.46 -12.47
CA SER A 8 -4.64 -22.00 -12.19
C SER A 8 -4.65 -23.30 -11.40
N ALA A 9 -5.79 -23.95 -11.17
CA ALA A 9 -5.84 -25.19 -10.38
C ALA A 9 -4.91 -26.28 -10.95
N LEU A 10 -4.80 -26.36 -12.28
CA LEU A 10 -3.87 -27.22 -12.99
C LEU A 10 -2.92 -26.36 -13.83
N THR A 11 -1.63 -26.41 -13.49
CA THR A 11 -0.57 -25.72 -14.23
C THR A 11 0.60 -26.67 -14.42
N TRP A 12 1.51 -26.32 -15.33
CA TRP A 12 2.77 -27.04 -15.50
C TRP A 12 3.61 -27.06 -14.20
N TRP A 13 3.49 -26.02 -13.36
CA TRP A 13 4.08 -26.01 -12.02
C TRP A 13 3.43 -27.03 -11.09
N SER A 14 2.11 -27.16 -11.13
CA SER A 14 1.41 -28.18 -10.34
C SER A 14 1.90 -29.59 -10.71
N TRP A 15 2.16 -29.84 -11.99
CA TRP A 15 2.74 -31.10 -12.45
C TRP A 15 4.18 -31.30 -11.97
N LEU A 16 5.08 -30.32 -12.18
CA LEU A 16 6.47 -30.43 -11.72
C LEU A 16 6.61 -30.61 -10.20
N VAL A 17 5.79 -29.92 -9.41
CA VAL A 17 5.81 -30.04 -7.94
C VAL A 17 5.37 -31.43 -7.49
N THR A 18 4.60 -32.17 -8.30
CA THR A 18 4.24 -33.57 -7.99
C THR A 18 5.34 -34.57 -8.29
N LEU A 19 6.39 -34.21 -9.04
CA LEU A 19 7.48 -35.13 -9.44
C LEU A 19 8.18 -35.78 -8.23
N PRO A 20 8.61 -35.06 -7.17
CA PRO A 20 9.24 -35.70 -6.03
C PRO A 20 8.33 -36.70 -5.34
N PHE A 21 7.04 -36.38 -5.19
CA PHE A 21 6.03 -37.28 -4.62
C PHE A 21 5.77 -38.49 -5.51
N ALA A 22 5.83 -38.28 -6.83
CA ALA A 22 5.67 -39.34 -7.81
C ALA A 22 6.80 -40.36 -7.74
N VAL A 23 8.04 -39.91 -7.49
CA VAL A 23 9.22 -40.77 -7.43
C VAL A 23 9.41 -41.44 -6.05
N THR A 24 9.02 -40.77 -4.96
CA THR A 24 9.35 -41.22 -3.59
C THR A 24 8.18 -41.87 -2.87
N VAL A 25 7.19 -41.09 -2.46
CA VAL A 25 6.12 -41.49 -1.53
C VAL A 25 5.04 -42.32 -2.23
N MET A 26 4.83 -42.11 -3.53
CA MET A 26 3.66 -42.66 -4.22
C MET A 26 4.01 -43.55 -5.44
N SER A 27 5.29 -43.79 -5.74
CA SER A 27 5.75 -44.64 -6.84
C SER A 27 5.48 -46.12 -6.62
N GLY A 28 5.06 -46.54 -5.41
CA GLY A 28 4.81 -47.95 -5.12
C GLY A 28 6.06 -48.81 -5.37
N LEU A 29 7.23 -48.32 -4.99
CA LEU A 29 8.54 -48.97 -5.18
C LEU A 29 8.53 -50.43 -4.74
N GLN A 30 7.80 -50.72 -3.66
CA GLN A 30 7.63 -52.08 -3.13
C GLN A 30 6.94 -53.06 -4.08
N TYR A 31 6.31 -52.57 -5.15
CA TYR A 31 5.57 -53.38 -6.12
C TYR A 31 6.34 -53.64 -7.42
N ILE A 32 7.54 -53.08 -7.60
CA ILE A 32 8.34 -53.26 -8.83
C ILE A 32 9.38 -54.36 -8.58
N SER A 33 9.34 -55.43 -9.38
CA SER A 33 10.37 -56.47 -9.34
C SER A 33 11.48 -56.12 -10.32
N GLY A 34 12.43 -55.27 -9.89
CA GLY A 34 13.54 -54.82 -10.73
C GLY A 34 14.56 -53.96 -10.00
N GLY A 35 15.67 -53.65 -10.67
CA GLY A 35 16.70 -52.75 -10.15
C GLY A 35 16.27 -51.26 -10.17
N PRO A 36 17.11 -50.35 -9.67
CA PRO A 36 16.81 -48.91 -9.59
C PRO A 36 16.39 -48.27 -10.92
N TRP A 37 16.90 -48.77 -12.05
CA TRP A 37 16.54 -48.29 -13.38
C TRP A 37 15.08 -48.61 -13.73
N ALA A 38 14.56 -49.77 -13.31
CA ALA A 38 13.20 -50.21 -13.61
C ALA A 38 12.19 -49.36 -12.84
N VAL A 39 12.52 -49.07 -11.58
CA VAL A 39 11.82 -48.10 -10.74
C VAL A 39 11.76 -46.73 -11.40
N ALA A 40 12.90 -46.21 -11.84
CA ALA A 40 12.99 -44.88 -12.46
C ALA A 40 12.20 -44.83 -13.77
N ALA A 41 12.27 -45.86 -14.60
CA ALA A 41 11.58 -45.93 -15.88
C ALA A 41 10.05 -45.99 -15.71
N VAL A 42 9.55 -46.88 -14.83
CA VAL A 42 8.11 -46.98 -14.54
C VAL A 42 7.60 -45.68 -13.93
N GLY A 43 8.31 -45.13 -12.94
CA GLY A 43 7.92 -43.88 -12.29
C GLY A 43 7.92 -42.68 -13.24
N ALA A 44 8.89 -42.59 -14.16
CA ALA A 44 8.95 -41.53 -15.17
C ALA A 44 7.77 -41.63 -16.16
N LEU A 45 7.45 -42.84 -16.64
CA LEU A 45 6.33 -43.05 -17.55
C LEU A 45 4.98 -42.80 -16.86
N GLU A 46 4.81 -43.27 -15.62
CA GLU A 46 3.63 -42.98 -14.79
C GLU A 46 3.46 -41.47 -14.61
N HIS A 47 4.53 -40.75 -14.25
CA HIS A 47 4.48 -39.31 -14.04
C HIS A 47 4.15 -38.53 -15.33
N ALA A 48 4.66 -38.97 -16.48
CA ALA A 48 4.29 -38.42 -17.78
C ALA A 48 2.81 -38.68 -18.10
N ALA A 49 2.30 -39.87 -17.80
CA ALA A 49 0.88 -40.20 -17.97
C ALA A 49 -0.02 -39.38 -17.04
N VAL A 50 0.39 -39.15 -15.79
CA VAL A 50 -0.29 -38.22 -14.87
C VAL A 50 -0.26 -36.78 -15.42
N GLY A 51 0.85 -36.36 -16.04
CA GLY A 51 0.92 -35.07 -16.73
C GLY A 51 -0.12 -34.96 -17.86
N ALA A 52 -0.31 -36.02 -18.64
CA ALA A 52 -1.35 -36.07 -19.68
C ALA A 52 -2.77 -36.00 -19.09
N THR A 53 -3.05 -36.69 -17.97
CA THR A 53 -4.37 -36.59 -17.31
C THR A 53 -4.61 -35.21 -16.71
N MET A 54 -3.58 -34.56 -16.16
CA MET A 54 -3.65 -33.16 -15.72
C MET A 54 -3.91 -32.21 -16.89
N LEU A 55 -3.31 -32.43 -18.05
CA LEU A 55 -3.56 -31.63 -19.26
C LEU A 55 -5.01 -31.79 -19.75
N ALA A 56 -5.52 -33.01 -19.77
CA ALA A 56 -6.93 -33.28 -20.09
C ALA A 56 -7.88 -32.61 -19.08
N GLY A 57 -7.57 -32.73 -17.79
CA GLY A 57 -8.31 -32.05 -16.72
C GLY A 57 -8.30 -30.53 -16.89
N TRP A 58 -7.18 -29.95 -17.29
CA TRP A 58 -7.07 -28.52 -17.59
C TRP A 58 -7.93 -28.11 -18.79
N ALA A 59 -7.98 -28.93 -19.85
CA ALA A 59 -8.84 -28.68 -21.00
C ALA A 59 -10.33 -28.69 -20.61
N VAL A 60 -10.74 -29.64 -19.75
CA VAL A 60 -12.10 -29.67 -19.17
C VAL A 60 -12.37 -28.40 -18.35
N LEU A 61 -11.44 -27.98 -17.50
CA LEU A 61 -11.59 -26.79 -16.66
C LEU A 61 -11.62 -25.47 -17.46
N ARG A 62 -11.18 -25.45 -18.72
CA ARG A 62 -11.29 -24.28 -19.61
C ARG A 62 -12.72 -24.06 -20.12
N VAL A 63 -13.46 -25.14 -20.37
CA VAL A 63 -14.84 -25.09 -20.88
C VAL A 63 -15.89 -25.13 -19.76
N THR A 64 -15.46 -25.39 -18.53
CA THR A 64 -16.35 -25.52 -17.37
C THR A 64 -16.82 -24.14 -16.86
N PRO A 65 -18.15 -23.90 -16.74
CA PRO A 65 -18.69 -22.66 -16.19
C PRO A 65 -18.25 -22.40 -14.74
N HIS A 66 -18.08 -21.13 -14.37
CA HIS A 66 -17.62 -20.71 -13.02
C HIS A 66 -18.45 -21.31 -11.88
N ARG A 67 -19.77 -21.46 -12.04
CA ARG A 67 -20.69 -21.98 -11.00
C ARG A 67 -20.41 -23.43 -10.61
N VAL A 68 -19.93 -24.26 -11.54
CA VAL A 68 -19.65 -25.69 -11.31
C VAL A 68 -18.17 -26.01 -11.32
N ARG A 69 -17.30 -25.01 -11.46
CA ARG A 69 -15.86 -25.20 -11.54
C ARG A 69 -15.27 -25.85 -10.30
N VAL A 70 -15.74 -25.45 -9.11
CA VAL A 70 -15.27 -25.98 -7.83
C VAL A 70 -15.44 -27.50 -7.75
N PRO A 71 -16.65 -28.07 -7.89
CA PRO A 71 -16.83 -29.52 -7.84
C PRO A 71 -16.10 -30.22 -8.99
N VAL A 72 -16.00 -29.61 -10.18
CA VAL A 72 -15.26 -30.21 -11.30
C VAL A 72 -13.76 -30.30 -11.02
N VAL A 73 -13.13 -29.30 -10.37
CA VAL A 73 -11.72 -29.36 -9.96
C VAL A 73 -11.48 -30.55 -9.03
N PHE A 74 -12.34 -30.72 -8.01
CA PHE A 74 -12.23 -31.86 -7.09
C PHE A 74 -12.47 -33.20 -7.77
N LEU A 75 -13.42 -33.26 -8.71
CA LEU A 75 -13.68 -34.46 -9.51
C LEU A 75 -12.48 -34.81 -10.39
N VAL A 76 -11.82 -33.82 -11.00
CA VAL A 76 -10.60 -34.03 -11.77
C VAL A 76 -9.46 -34.53 -10.88
N PHE A 77 -9.27 -33.95 -9.69
CA PHE A 77 -8.27 -34.44 -8.74
C PHE A 77 -8.56 -35.87 -8.28
N ALA A 78 -9.83 -36.20 -8.01
CA ALA A 78 -10.26 -37.55 -7.68
C ALA A 78 -10.02 -38.52 -8.85
N ALA A 79 -10.32 -38.12 -10.09
CA ALA A 79 -10.09 -38.93 -11.28
C ALA A 79 -8.60 -39.20 -11.51
N ILE A 80 -7.74 -38.20 -11.30
CA ILE A 80 -6.28 -38.40 -11.35
C ILE A 80 -5.84 -39.40 -10.29
N GLY A 81 -6.30 -39.26 -9.04
CA GLY A 81 -5.99 -40.20 -7.96
C GLY A 81 -6.48 -41.62 -8.23
N LEU A 82 -7.67 -41.77 -8.83
CA LEU A 82 -8.25 -43.05 -9.23
C LEU A 82 -7.46 -43.72 -10.36
N LEU A 83 -7.12 -42.95 -11.40
CA LEU A 83 -6.42 -43.47 -12.58
C LEU A 83 -4.97 -43.83 -12.27
N ARG A 84 -4.35 -43.16 -11.30
CA ARG A 84 -2.92 -43.26 -11.07
C ARG A 84 -2.41 -44.69 -10.78
N PRO A 85 -2.99 -45.49 -9.85
CA PRO A 85 -2.59 -46.90 -9.67
C PRO A 85 -2.74 -47.75 -10.94
N LEU A 86 -3.73 -47.43 -11.79
CA LEU A 86 -3.95 -48.13 -13.06
C LEU A 86 -2.89 -47.75 -14.09
N LEU A 87 -2.53 -46.47 -14.17
CA LEU A 87 -1.45 -45.95 -15.02
C LEU A 87 -0.10 -46.53 -14.61
N PHE A 88 0.13 -46.73 -13.31
CA PHE A 88 1.32 -47.40 -12.80
C PHE A 88 1.44 -48.85 -13.31
N LEU A 89 0.36 -49.63 -13.22
CA LEU A 89 0.32 -51.01 -13.75
C LEU A 89 0.46 -51.05 -15.27
N ALA A 90 -0.18 -50.11 -15.98
CA ALA A 90 -0.04 -49.98 -17.42
C ALA A 90 1.40 -49.64 -17.84
N SER A 91 2.06 -48.75 -17.10
CA SER A 91 3.46 -48.36 -17.34
C SER A 91 4.41 -49.55 -17.21
N GLY A 92 4.23 -50.39 -16.18
CA GLY A 92 4.96 -51.65 -16.04
C GLY A 92 4.78 -52.57 -17.24
N ARG A 93 3.54 -52.78 -17.68
CA ARG A 93 3.24 -53.62 -18.86
C ARG A 93 3.86 -53.08 -20.15
N VAL A 94 3.77 -51.77 -20.40
CA VAL A 94 4.33 -51.13 -21.59
C VAL A 94 5.86 -51.27 -21.63
N LEU A 95 6.52 -51.18 -20.48
CA LEU A 95 7.97 -51.29 -20.37
C LEU A 95 8.47 -52.74 -20.25
N GLY A 96 7.57 -53.73 -20.19
CA GLY A 96 7.93 -55.12 -19.92
C GLY A 96 8.52 -55.36 -18.53
N ILE A 97 8.24 -54.45 -17.58
CA ILE A 97 8.73 -54.52 -16.20
C ILE A 97 7.64 -55.14 -15.32
N PRO A 98 7.92 -56.22 -14.58
CA PRO A 98 6.94 -56.84 -13.70
C PRO A 98 6.56 -55.89 -12.55
N VAL A 99 5.27 -55.58 -12.45
CA VAL A 99 4.70 -54.72 -11.41
C VAL A 99 3.52 -55.41 -10.75
N ALA A 100 3.56 -55.54 -9.43
CA ALA A 100 2.50 -56.15 -8.64
C ALA A 100 1.30 -55.19 -8.45
N ALA A 101 0.09 -55.74 -8.55
CA ALA A 101 -1.14 -54.99 -8.29
C ALA A 101 -1.33 -54.67 -6.80
N GLY A 102 -0.97 -55.60 -5.90
CA GLY A 102 -1.25 -55.48 -4.47
C GLY A 102 -2.75 -55.31 -4.19
N ASP A 103 -3.09 -54.70 -3.06
CA ASP A 103 -4.47 -54.28 -2.78
C ASP A 103 -4.82 -53.00 -3.57
N LEU A 104 -5.39 -53.20 -4.75
CA LEU A 104 -5.74 -52.12 -5.67
C LEU A 104 -6.79 -51.16 -5.08
N VAL A 105 -7.73 -51.65 -4.27
CA VAL A 105 -8.82 -50.83 -3.70
C VAL A 105 -8.25 -49.83 -2.70
N SER A 106 -7.42 -50.29 -1.77
CA SER A 106 -6.75 -49.42 -0.81
C SER A 106 -5.82 -48.42 -1.49
N ARG A 107 -5.07 -48.86 -2.51
CA ARG A 107 -4.21 -47.97 -3.30
C ARG A 107 -5.01 -46.87 -3.99
N ILE A 108 -6.14 -47.19 -4.60
CA ILE A 108 -7.05 -46.20 -5.21
C ILE A 108 -7.51 -45.20 -4.15
N PHE A 109 -8.02 -45.70 -3.01
CA PHE A 109 -8.55 -44.83 -1.96
C PHE A 109 -7.49 -43.86 -1.40
N ILE A 110 -6.29 -44.36 -1.07
CA ILE A 110 -5.16 -43.54 -0.60
C ILE A 110 -4.76 -42.50 -1.65
N ASN A 111 -4.66 -42.90 -2.92
CA ASN A 111 -4.30 -41.98 -4.01
C ASN A 111 -5.36 -40.91 -4.24
N VAL A 112 -6.64 -41.22 -4.16
CA VAL A 112 -7.73 -40.23 -4.30
C VAL A 112 -7.63 -39.18 -3.20
N VAL A 113 -7.55 -39.59 -1.92
CA VAL A 113 -7.46 -38.65 -0.79
C VAL A 113 -6.19 -37.80 -0.88
N THR A 114 -5.05 -38.43 -1.16
CA THR A 114 -3.75 -37.74 -1.22
C THR A 114 -3.68 -36.76 -2.39
N THR A 115 -4.16 -37.18 -3.57
CA THR A 115 -4.17 -36.33 -4.77
C THR A 115 -5.07 -35.13 -4.59
N ILE A 116 -6.27 -35.32 -4.02
CA ILE A 116 -7.18 -34.20 -3.69
C ILE A 116 -6.50 -33.22 -2.72
N ALA A 117 -5.90 -33.71 -1.63
CA ALA A 117 -5.28 -32.86 -0.62
C ALA A 117 -4.06 -32.10 -1.19
N MET A 118 -3.13 -32.82 -1.82
CA MET A 118 -1.88 -32.25 -2.34
C MET A 118 -2.11 -31.30 -3.50
N LEU A 119 -2.91 -31.70 -4.50
CA LEU A 119 -3.20 -30.82 -5.64
C LEU A 119 -3.99 -29.59 -5.19
N SER A 120 -4.87 -29.69 -4.19
CA SER A 120 -5.55 -28.52 -3.62
C SER A 120 -4.58 -27.57 -2.92
N LEU A 121 -3.61 -28.11 -2.16
CA LEU A 121 -2.59 -27.30 -1.50
C LEU A 121 -1.68 -26.61 -2.51
N ILE A 122 -1.23 -27.34 -3.53
CA ILE A 122 -0.38 -26.82 -4.61
C ILE A 122 -1.14 -25.76 -5.42
N ALA A 123 -2.39 -26.02 -5.79
CA ALA A 123 -3.24 -25.06 -6.50
C ALA A 123 -3.39 -23.76 -5.71
N ALA A 124 -3.70 -23.86 -4.41
CA ALA A 124 -3.80 -22.70 -3.54
C ALA A 124 -2.47 -21.93 -3.45
N ALA A 125 -1.34 -22.63 -3.36
CA ALA A 125 -0.02 -22.01 -3.33
C ALA A 125 0.29 -21.25 -4.64
N VAL A 126 0.03 -21.88 -5.80
CA VAL A 126 0.25 -21.27 -7.12
C VAL A 126 -0.63 -20.04 -7.32
N ASP A 127 -1.92 -20.13 -6.98
CA ASP A 127 -2.85 -18.99 -7.07
C ASP A 127 -2.40 -17.85 -6.14
N LEU A 128 -1.98 -18.13 -4.91
CA LEU A 128 -1.48 -17.12 -3.99
C LEU A 128 -0.18 -16.46 -4.46
N VAL A 129 0.73 -17.21 -5.07
CA VAL A 129 1.96 -16.65 -5.66
C VAL A 129 1.60 -15.68 -6.79
N ARG A 130 0.65 -16.05 -7.66
CA ARG A 130 0.19 -15.19 -8.76
C ARG A 130 -0.50 -13.92 -8.25
N ASP A 131 -1.41 -14.06 -7.29
CA ASP A 131 -2.11 -12.95 -6.66
C ASP A 131 -1.13 -11.97 -6.02
N HIS A 132 -0.18 -12.50 -5.24
CA HIS A 132 0.82 -11.67 -4.58
C HIS A 132 1.71 -10.95 -5.60
N LEU A 133 2.16 -11.62 -6.67
CA LEU A 133 2.93 -10.96 -7.74
C LEU A 133 2.13 -9.82 -8.39
N GLY A 134 0.83 -9.99 -8.61
CA GLY A 134 -0.04 -8.95 -9.17
C GLY A 134 -0.26 -7.77 -8.21
N VAL A 135 -0.52 -8.03 -6.93
CA VAL A 135 -0.66 -6.98 -5.91
C VAL A 135 0.66 -6.23 -5.73
N TYR A 136 1.78 -6.95 -5.62
CA TYR A 136 3.11 -6.36 -5.44
C TYR A 136 3.51 -5.45 -6.61
N ARG A 137 3.20 -5.86 -7.86
CA ARG A 137 3.42 -5.02 -9.05
C ARG A 137 2.62 -3.72 -9.00
N ARG A 138 1.32 -3.82 -8.69
CA ARG A 138 0.44 -2.64 -8.59
C ARG A 138 0.88 -1.68 -7.49
N LEU A 139 1.28 -2.20 -6.32
CA LEU A 139 1.81 -1.37 -5.23
C LEU A 139 3.06 -0.62 -5.64
N ARG A 140 4.04 -1.30 -6.26
CA ARG A 140 5.27 -0.65 -6.74
C ARG A 140 5.01 0.35 -7.87
N ALA A 141 4.04 0.08 -8.74
CA ALA A 141 3.63 1.01 -9.80
C ALA A 141 3.00 2.27 -9.19
N ALA A 142 2.07 2.13 -8.24
CA ALA A 142 1.42 3.24 -7.56
C ALA A 142 2.42 4.13 -6.78
N GLN A 143 3.38 3.53 -6.08
CA GLN A 143 4.44 4.28 -5.38
C GLN A 143 5.32 5.10 -6.32
N ARG A 144 5.73 4.50 -7.45
CA ARG A 144 6.53 5.22 -8.46
C ARG A 144 5.73 6.30 -9.17
N ALA A 145 4.44 6.07 -9.40
CA ALA A 145 3.56 7.06 -9.98
C ALA A 145 3.40 8.27 -9.05
N SER A 146 3.20 8.06 -7.74
CA SER A 146 3.12 9.17 -6.77
C SER A 146 4.39 10.00 -6.73
N ALA A 147 5.56 9.36 -6.61
CA ALA A 147 6.84 10.07 -6.55
C ALA A 147 7.05 10.96 -7.79
N ARG A 148 6.69 10.47 -8.97
CA ARG A 148 6.77 11.26 -10.22
C ARG A 148 5.74 12.37 -10.29
N ASP A 149 4.53 12.15 -9.79
CA ASP A 149 3.48 13.17 -9.79
C ASP A 149 3.83 14.33 -8.84
N ALA A 150 4.44 14.01 -7.70
CA ALA A 150 4.99 14.99 -6.77
C ALA A 150 6.11 15.83 -7.40
N GLU A 151 7.11 15.19 -8.02
CA GLU A 151 8.20 15.87 -8.74
C GLU A 151 7.66 16.78 -9.85
N ARG A 152 6.74 16.28 -10.68
CA ARG A 152 6.12 17.04 -11.77
C ARG A 152 5.28 18.21 -11.27
N THR A 153 4.60 18.06 -10.15
CA THR A 153 3.81 19.15 -9.56
C THR A 153 4.72 20.28 -9.11
N ALA A 154 5.85 19.95 -8.46
CA ALA A 154 6.85 20.93 -8.08
C ALA A 154 7.47 21.63 -9.31
N GLU A 155 7.83 20.88 -10.35
CA GLU A 155 8.33 21.42 -11.62
C GLU A 155 7.31 22.35 -12.29
N ARG A 156 6.03 21.99 -12.30
CA ARG A 156 4.95 22.81 -12.88
C ARG A 156 4.76 24.13 -12.15
N ILE A 157 4.80 24.12 -10.81
CA ILE A 157 4.70 25.35 -10.00
C ILE A 157 5.87 26.28 -10.32
N ALA A 158 7.10 25.74 -10.38
CA ALA A 158 8.28 26.52 -10.73
C ALA A 158 8.22 27.08 -12.16
N ALA A 159 7.83 26.25 -13.13
CA ALA A 159 7.71 26.64 -14.53
C ALA A 159 6.63 27.71 -14.75
N LEU A 160 5.47 27.58 -14.10
CA LEU A 160 4.38 28.56 -14.16
C LEU A 160 4.86 29.94 -13.73
N ARG A 161 5.52 30.01 -12.56
CA ARG A 161 6.05 31.29 -12.06
C ARG A 161 7.09 31.87 -13.00
N CYS A 162 8.05 31.06 -13.43
CA CYS A 162 9.11 31.51 -14.33
C CYS A 162 8.53 32.09 -15.63
N SER A 163 7.63 31.35 -16.30
CA SER A 163 7.11 31.79 -17.60
C SER A 163 6.26 33.06 -17.48
N VAL A 164 5.45 33.17 -16.43
CA VAL A 164 4.57 34.32 -16.21
C VAL A 164 5.40 35.57 -15.90
N VAL A 165 6.36 35.45 -14.99
CA VAL A 165 7.22 36.58 -14.60
C VAL A 165 8.10 37.02 -15.78
N GLU A 166 8.72 36.08 -16.49
CA GLU A 166 9.58 36.38 -17.65
C GLU A 166 8.79 37.07 -18.76
N THR A 167 7.60 36.56 -19.11
CA THR A 167 6.74 37.18 -20.14
C THR A 167 6.34 38.61 -19.77
N VAL A 168 6.00 38.87 -18.51
CA VAL A 168 5.61 40.23 -18.06
C VAL A 168 6.82 41.16 -18.06
N LEU A 169 7.98 40.70 -17.58
CA LEU A 169 9.20 41.51 -17.54
C LEU A 169 9.71 41.85 -18.94
N GLU A 170 9.75 40.88 -19.87
CA GLU A 170 10.14 41.13 -21.26
C GLU A 170 9.26 42.22 -21.91
N GLN A 171 7.94 42.15 -21.72
CA GLN A 171 7.02 43.15 -22.27
C GLN A 171 7.19 44.54 -21.64
N LEU A 172 7.50 44.62 -20.34
CA LEU A 172 7.80 45.88 -19.67
C LEU A 172 9.14 46.48 -20.15
N ASP A 173 10.16 45.65 -20.31
CA ASP A 173 11.48 46.07 -20.78
C ASP A 173 11.46 46.58 -22.22
N ASP A 174 10.82 45.84 -23.13
CA ASP A 174 10.73 46.22 -24.55
C ASP A 174 10.03 47.58 -24.71
N ALA A 175 8.92 47.77 -24.00
CA ALA A 175 8.15 49.00 -24.06
C ALA A 175 8.90 50.20 -23.47
N THR A 176 9.70 49.99 -22.43
CA THR A 176 10.47 51.07 -21.79
C THR A 176 11.80 51.37 -22.48
N ALA A 177 12.46 50.37 -23.08
CA ALA A 177 13.67 50.56 -23.86
C ALA A 177 13.42 51.42 -25.11
N ALA A 178 12.30 51.20 -25.80
CA ALA A 178 11.90 51.99 -26.95
C ALA A 178 11.64 53.47 -26.59
N ALA A 179 11.03 53.71 -25.42
CA ALA A 179 10.75 55.04 -24.89
C ALA A 179 12.01 55.78 -24.41
N ALA A 180 12.93 55.08 -23.74
CA ALA A 180 14.15 55.67 -23.19
C ALA A 180 15.17 56.07 -24.26
N ALA A 181 15.18 55.41 -25.43
CA ALA A 181 16.13 55.70 -26.51
C ALA A 181 15.96 57.10 -27.14
N HIS A 182 14.79 57.72 -26.98
CA HIS A 182 14.45 58.99 -27.63
C HIS A 182 14.18 60.14 -26.65
N GLY A 183 14.28 59.89 -25.34
CA GLY A 183 13.77 60.79 -24.30
C GLY A 183 12.23 60.80 -24.30
N ILE A 184 11.60 60.79 -23.13
CA ILE A 184 10.14 60.76 -23.03
C ILE A 184 9.62 61.89 -22.16
N ARG A 185 8.68 62.66 -22.70
CA ARG A 185 8.03 63.73 -21.94
C ARG A 185 7.17 63.14 -20.82
N PRO A 186 6.99 63.86 -19.70
CA PRO A 186 6.24 63.33 -18.55
C PRO A 186 4.82 62.85 -18.86
N ALA A 187 4.09 63.57 -19.73
CA ALA A 187 2.74 63.19 -20.17
C ALA A 187 2.70 61.94 -21.07
N ASP A 188 3.78 61.68 -21.81
CA ASP A 188 3.91 60.49 -22.66
C ASP A 188 4.35 59.29 -21.82
N ALA A 189 5.22 59.50 -20.82
CA ALA A 189 5.59 58.49 -19.82
C ALA A 189 4.39 58.01 -18.98
N ALA A 190 3.55 58.95 -18.55
CA ALA A 190 2.32 58.63 -17.82
C ALA A 190 1.33 57.80 -18.65
N ARG A 191 1.26 58.04 -19.98
CA ARG A 191 0.44 57.22 -20.89
C ARG A 191 1.03 55.83 -21.06
N LEU A 192 2.33 55.72 -21.32
CA LEU A 192 3.03 54.44 -21.45
C LEU A 192 2.80 53.52 -20.25
N LEU A 193 3.01 54.01 -19.02
CA LEU A 193 2.82 53.21 -17.81
C LEU A 193 1.35 52.77 -17.60
N ARG A 194 0.40 53.62 -17.99
CA ARG A 194 -1.04 53.30 -17.91
C ARG A 194 -1.45 52.27 -18.96
N ASP A 195 -0.88 52.34 -20.15
CA ASP A 195 -1.07 51.37 -21.22
C ASP A 195 -0.46 50.02 -20.83
N LEU A 196 0.74 49.99 -20.24
CA LEU A 196 1.35 48.77 -19.69
C LEU A 196 0.48 48.12 -18.60
N ALA A 197 -0.10 48.92 -17.70
CA ALA A 197 -1.01 48.41 -16.68
C ALA A 197 -2.28 47.75 -17.27
N GLN A 198 -2.84 48.32 -18.36
CA GLN A 198 -4.10 47.85 -18.96
C GLN A 198 -3.91 46.74 -20.01
N GLU A 199 -2.85 46.80 -20.81
CA GLU A 199 -2.66 45.93 -21.97
C GLU A 199 -1.69 44.75 -21.70
N VAL A 200 -0.82 44.86 -20.69
CA VAL A 200 0.14 43.80 -20.33
C VAL A 200 -0.25 43.12 -19.02
N VAL A 201 -0.31 43.89 -17.94
CA VAL A 201 -0.43 43.33 -16.58
C VAL A 201 -1.85 42.78 -16.32
N ARG A 202 -2.89 43.52 -16.69
CA ARG A 202 -4.28 43.12 -16.50
C ARG A 202 -4.65 41.83 -17.27
N PRO A 203 -4.31 41.67 -18.57
CA PRO A 203 -4.57 40.42 -19.29
C PRO A 203 -3.74 39.24 -18.79
N ALA A 204 -2.50 39.46 -18.34
CA ALA A 204 -1.68 38.42 -17.72
C ALA A 204 -2.32 37.90 -16.42
N SER A 205 -2.80 38.79 -15.54
CA SER A 205 -3.52 38.41 -14.33
C SER A 205 -4.83 37.66 -14.62
N HIS A 206 -5.62 38.10 -15.62
CA HIS A 206 -6.87 37.41 -15.98
C HIS A 206 -6.66 36.01 -16.56
N ARG A 207 -5.59 35.77 -17.33
CA ARG A 207 -5.25 34.42 -17.85
C ARG A 207 -4.98 33.43 -16.72
N LEU A 208 -4.32 33.86 -15.64
CA LEU A 208 -4.07 33.03 -14.46
C LEU A 208 -5.36 32.59 -13.74
N TYR A 209 -6.44 33.36 -13.86
CA TYR A 209 -7.75 33.04 -13.28
C TYR A 209 -8.61 32.11 -14.15
N SER A 210 -8.37 32.06 -15.47
CA SER A 210 -9.29 31.45 -16.44
C SER A 210 -8.81 30.13 -17.04
N ASP A 211 -7.50 29.85 -17.04
CA ASP A 211 -6.98 28.61 -17.61
C ASP A 211 -7.07 27.41 -16.64
N GLU A 212 -8.19 26.68 -16.71
CA GLU A 212 -8.25 25.28 -16.27
C GLU A 212 -7.42 24.41 -17.22
N VAL A 213 -6.20 24.08 -16.81
CA VAL A 213 -5.36 23.13 -17.55
C VAL A 213 -5.90 21.72 -17.30
N ALA A 214 -6.56 21.15 -18.30
CA ALA A 214 -6.96 19.75 -18.29
C ALA A 214 -5.74 18.84 -18.16
N LEU A 215 -5.69 18.03 -17.10
CA LEU A 215 -4.61 17.10 -16.85
C LEU A 215 -4.70 15.92 -17.83
N PRO A 216 -3.62 15.60 -18.57
CA PRO A 216 -3.56 14.35 -19.33
C PRO A 216 -3.59 13.16 -18.36
N GLU A 217 -4.53 12.24 -18.54
CA GLU A 217 -4.49 10.92 -17.88
C GLU A 217 -3.39 10.09 -18.52
N GLU A 218 -2.20 10.05 -17.91
CA GLU A 218 -1.17 9.11 -18.33
C GLU A 218 -1.40 7.73 -17.71
N SER A 219 -1.49 6.72 -18.59
CA SER A 219 -1.52 5.32 -18.19
C SER A 219 -0.21 4.92 -17.52
N SER A 220 -0.28 4.55 -16.25
CA SER A 220 0.87 4.01 -15.51
C SER A 220 1.35 2.70 -16.13
N THR A 221 2.55 2.70 -16.73
CA THR A 221 3.17 1.46 -17.23
C THR A 221 3.72 0.64 -16.07
N GLU A 222 3.22 -0.59 -15.92
CA GLU A 222 3.73 -1.57 -14.95
C GLU A 222 5.19 -1.94 -15.25
N GLY A 223 6.13 -1.46 -14.44
CA GLY A 223 7.55 -1.84 -14.58
C GLY A 223 7.83 -3.28 -14.09
N PRO A 224 8.83 -3.98 -14.66
CA PRO A 224 9.15 -5.35 -14.25
C PRO A 224 9.67 -5.42 -12.81
N VAL A 225 9.21 -6.42 -12.06
CA VAL A 225 9.66 -6.71 -10.69
C VAL A 225 10.87 -7.64 -10.74
N ARG A 226 11.96 -7.28 -10.04
CA ARG A 226 13.12 -8.17 -9.87
C ARG A 226 12.70 -9.37 -9.02
N ARG A 227 12.93 -10.58 -9.53
CA ARG A 227 12.54 -11.83 -8.85
C ARG A 227 13.16 -11.98 -7.45
N LEU A 228 14.38 -11.48 -7.26
CA LEU A 228 15.10 -11.55 -5.98
C LEU A 228 14.40 -10.76 -4.86
N ASP A 229 13.87 -9.58 -5.17
CA ASP A 229 13.17 -8.72 -4.20
C ASP A 229 11.86 -9.39 -3.75
N TRP A 230 11.18 -10.04 -4.69
CA TRP A 230 9.98 -10.82 -4.43
C TRP A 230 10.27 -12.04 -3.54
N VAL A 231 11.27 -12.85 -3.90
CA VAL A 231 11.66 -14.04 -3.11
C VAL A 231 12.06 -13.63 -1.69
N GLY A 232 12.85 -12.55 -1.55
CA GLY A 232 13.19 -11.99 -0.25
C GLY A 232 11.95 -11.61 0.55
N SER A 233 10.98 -10.94 -0.08
CA SER A 233 9.74 -10.54 0.60
C SER A 233 8.90 -11.73 1.09
N VAL A 234 8.91 -12.86 0.38
CA VAL A 234 8.18 -14.07 0.76
C VAL A 234 8.93 -14.82 1.87
N LEU A 235 10.23 -15.04 1.69
CA LEU A 235 11.05 -15.82 2.63
C LEU A 235 11.20 -15.14 4.00
N LEU A 236 11.37 -13.81 4.03
CA LEU A 236 11.46 -13.04 5.28
C LEU A 236 10.13 -13.03 6.05
N GLY A 237 9.01 -13.22 5.35
CA GLY A 237 7.66 -13.16 5.89
C GLY A 237 7.09 -14.50 6.36
N MET A 238 7.84 -15.61 6.25
CA MET A 238 7.30 -16.93 6.55
C MET A 238 6.92 -17.10 8.03
N ARG A 239 5.81 -17.79 8.25
CA ARG A 239 5.23 -18.15 9.54
C ARG A 239 4.89 -19.64 9.52
N THR A 240 4.75 -20.23 10.69
CA THR A 240 4.23 -21.59 10.85
C THR A 240 2.80 -21.70 10.30
N ALA A 241 2.45 -22.90 9.84
CA ALA A 241 1.05 -23.24 9.62
C ALA A 241 0.30 -23.25 10.97
N PRO A 242 -1.00 -22.94 11.01
CA PRO A 242 -1.81 -23.11 12.22
C PRO A 242 -1.76 -24.57 12.71
N ALA A 243 -1.40 -24.78 13.98
CA ALA A 243 -1.11 -26.12 14.52
C ALA A 243 -2.28 -27.09 14.41
N LEU A 244 -3.47 -26.68 14.87
CA LEU A 244 -4.64 -27.54 14.86
C LEU A 244 -5.12 -27.88 13.44
N PRO A 245 -5.31 -26.92 12.51
CA PRO A 245 -5.64 -27.23 11.12
C PRO A 245 -4.62 -28.12 10.41
N LEU A 246 -3.32 -27.92 10.65
CA LEU A 246 -2.28 -28.77 10.06
C LEU A 246 -2.34 -30.20 10.61
N ALA A 247 -2.51 -30.36 11.93
CA ALA A 247 -2.65 -31.66 12.57
C ALA A 247 -3.88 -32.42 12.06
N LEU A 248 -5.03 -31.73 11.95
CA LEU A 248 -6.26 -32.31 11.39
C LEU A 248 -6.09 -32.70 9.92
N LEU A 249 -5.50 -31.82 9.11
CA LEU A 249 -5.24 -32.11 7.69
C LEU A 249 -4.36 -33.35 7.53
N PHE A 250 -3.28 -33.44 8.31
CA PHE A 250 -2.35 -34.57 8.24
C PHE A 250 -2.98 -35.87 8.76
N ALA A 251 -3.76 -35.81 9.84
CA ALA A 251 -4.49 -36.97 10.35
C ALA A 251 -5.49 -37.52 9.31
N VAL A 252 -6.26 -36.63 8.67
CA VAL A 252 -7.19 -37.03 7.58
C VAL A 252 -6.43 -37.64 6.41
N LEU A 253 -5.26 -37.09 6.06
CA LEU A 253 -4.42 -37.59 4.99
C LEU A 253 -3.88 -39.00 5.28
N MET A 254 -3.47 -39.28 6.51
CA MET A 254 -2.86 -40.56 6.91
C MET A 254 -3.87 -41.64 7.33
N THR A 255 -5.12 -41.27 7.65
CA THR A 255 -6.16 -42.23 8.06
C THR A 255 -6.40 -43.33 7.01
N PRO A 256 -6.59 -43.05 5.71
CA PRO A 256 -6.73 -44.08 4.68
C PRO A 256 -5.58 -45.09 4.67
N PHE A 257 -4.37 -44.59 4.89
CA PHE A 257 -3.16 -45.39 4.89
C PHE A 257 -3.11 -46.33 6.09
N GLY A 258 -3.33 -45.80 7.29
CA GLY A 258 -3.34 -46.60 8.52
C GLY A 258 -4.48 -47.62 8.56
N VAL A 259 -5.66 -47.28 8.06
CA VAL A 259 -6.80 -48.21 7.97
C VAL A 259 -6.53 -49.34 6.98
N ALA A 260 -5.95 -49.03 5.81
CA ALA A 260 -5.62 -50.03 4.81
C ALA A 260 -4.54 -51.02 5.29
N GLN A 261 -3.53 -50.51 6.00
CA GLN A 261 -2.38 -51.32 6.41
C GLN A 261 -2.65 -52.14 7.68
N TYR A 262 -3.33 -51.54 8.66
CA TYR A 262 -3.46 -52.13 10.00
C TYR A 262 -4.91 -52.44 10.42
N GLY A 263 -5.88 -51.99 9.63
CA GLY A 263 -7.29 -52.04 10.00
C GLY A 263 -7.72 -50.87 10.88
N PHE A 264 -9.04 -50.68 10.98
CA PHE A 264 -9.61 -49.49 11.61
C PHE A 264 -9.25 -49.33 13.09
N LEU A 265 -9.41 -50.38 13.90
CA LEU A 265 -9.17 -50.31 15.35
C LEU A 265 -7.69 -50.12 15.67
N PHE A 266 -6.79 -50.80 14.95
CA PHE A 266 -5.35 -50.70 15.16
C PHE A 266 -4.82 -49.29 14.81
N CYS A 267 -5.41 -48.64 13.80
CA CYS A 267 -5.03 -47.30 13.37
C CYS A 267 -5.33 -46.20 14.41
N LEU A 268 -6.25 -46.42 15.36
CA LEU A 268 -6.68 -45.37 16.30
C LEU A 268 -5.55 -44.86 17.20
N ALA A 269 -4.76 -45.77 17.78
CA ALA A 269 -3.69 -45.38 18.69
C ALA A 269 -2.56 -44.61 17.98
N PRO A 270 -1.98 -45.09 16.86
CA PRO A 270 -1.02 -44.31 16.08
C PRO A 270 -1.57 -42.97 15.62
N LEU A 271 -2.85 -42.90 15.21
CA LEU A 271 -3.47 -41.65 14.76
C LEU A 271 -3.58 -40.61 15.90
N VAL A 272 -4.00 -41.03 17.09
CA VAL A 272 -4.12 -40.14 18.26
C VAL A 272 -2.75 -39.66 18.74
N CYS A 273 -1.78 -40.58 18.86
CA CYS A 273 -0.41 -40.23 19.25
C CYS A 273 0.25 -39.33 18.20
N GLY A 274 0.10 -39.66 16.92
CA GLY A 274 0.64 -38.86 15.82
C GLY A 274 0.01 -37.47 15.74
N PHE A 275 -1.31 -37.36 15.96
CA PHE A 275 -1.99 -36.08 16.06
C PHE A 275 -1.41 -35.21 17.19
N ALA A 276 -1.20 -35.79 18.37
CA ALA A 276 -0.62 -35.09 19.52
C ALA A 276 0.81 -34.60 19.21
N VAL A 277 1.64 -35.43 18.57
CA VAL A 277 3.00 -35.07 18.13
C VAL A 277 2.99 -33.91 17.14
N VAL A 278 2.15 -33.99 16.10
CA VAL A 278 2.06 -32.92 15.08
C VAL A 278 1.56 -31.62 15.71
N TRP A 279 0.53 -31.69 16.54
CA TRP A 279 -0.04 -30.51 17.19
C TRP A 279 0.96 -29.85 18.15
N ALA A 280 1.50 -30.61 19.10
CA ALA A 280 2.47 -30.10 20.07
C ALA A 280 3.78 -29.64 19.42
N GLY A 281 4.28 -30.42 18.45
CA GLY A 281 5.47 -30.08 17.68
C GLY A 281 5.31 -28.77 16.91
N ASN A 282 4.15 -28.55 16.26
CA ASN A 282 3.92 -27.31 15.53
C ASN A 282 3.66 -26.10 16.46
N VAL A 283 3.07 -26.31 17.65
CA VAL A 283 2.99 -25.26 18.70
C VAL A 283 4.40 -24.87 19.18
N GLY A 284 5.26 -25.85 19.45
CA GLY A 284 6.66 -25.61 19.83
C GLY A 284 7.45 -24.90 18.72
N LEU A 285 7.26 -25.32 17.46
CA LEU A 285 7.88 -24.69 16.31
C LEU A 285 7.41 -23.24 16.13
N ASP A 286 6.13 -22.95 16.39
CA ASP A 286 5.61 -21.59 16.34
C ASP A 286 6.27 -20.69 17.40
N HIS A 287 6.42 -21.20 18.63
CA HIS A 287 7.13 -20.47 19.68
C HIS A 287 8.60 -20.21 19.30
N LEU A 288 9.28 -21.21 18.73
CA LEU A 288 10.66 -21.06 18.25
C LEU A 288 10.78 -20.01 17.14
N VAL A 289 9.95 -20.10 16.10
CA VAL A 289 10.02 -19.23 14.91
C VAL A 289 9.76 -17.75 15.25
N ARG A 290 8.95 -17.48 16.27
CA ARG A 290 8.70 -16.11 16.76
C ARG A 290 9.99 -15.45 17.30
N SER A 291 10.86 -16.23 17.93
CA SER A 291 12.13 -15.76 18.52
C SER A 291 13.29 -15.70 17.52
N ILE A 292 13.11 -16.27 16.32
CA ILE A 292 14.15 -16.35 15.28
C ILE A 292 14.10 -15.12 14.35
N ARG A 293 15.30 -14.66 13.95
CA ARG A 293 15.48 -13.57 12.98
C ARG A 293 14.75 -13.88 11.66
N PRO A 294 14.09 -12.91 11.01
CA PRO A 294 13.29 -13.13 9.79
C PRO A 294 14.02 -13.90 8.68
N ALA A 295 15.30 -13.60 8.45
CA ALA A 295 16.12 -14.24 7.41
C ALA A 295 16.33 -15.74 7.64
N LEU A 296 16.24 -16.22 8.89
CA LEU A 296 16.46 -17.62 9.26
C LEU A 296 15.16 -18.41 9.43
N ARG A 297 13.99 -17.79 9.24
CA ARG A 297 12.70 -18.47 9.48
C ARG A 297 12.46 -19.61 8.49
N ALA A 298 12.78 -19.41 7.21
CA ALA A 298 12.61 -20.46 6.21
C ALA A 298 13.43 -21.73 6.47
N PRO A 299 14.75 -21.65 6.71
CA PRO A 299 15.53 -22.84 7.05
C PRO A 299 15.08 -23.45 8.39
N VAL A 300 14.74 -22.65 9.40
CA VAL A 300 14.23 -23.18 10.69
C VAL A 300 12.89 -23.90 10.52
N LEU A 301 11.98 -23.38 9.69
CA LEU A 301 10.72 -24.06 9.38
C LEU A 301 10.97 -25.39 8.66
N LEU A 302 11.86 -25.40 7.66
CA LEU A 302 12.20 -26.62 6.93
C LEU A 302 12.79 -27.69 7.87
N LEU A 303 13.77 -27.32 8.70
CA LEU A 303 14.40 -28.21 9.67
C LEU A 303 13.41 -28.63 10.78
N GLY A 304 12.59 -27.71 11.27
CA GLY A 304 11.60 -27.97 12.31
C GLY A 304 10.51 -28.92 11.85
N TYR A 305 9.96 -28.71 10.66
CA TYR A 305 9.02 -29.66 10.06
C TYR A 305 9.67 -31.01 9.76
N GLY A 306 10.94 -31.03 9.34
CA GLY A 306 11.77 -32.24 9.24
C GLY A 306 11.84 -33.02 10.56
N ALA A 307 12.21 -32.34 11.65
CA ALA A 307 12.34 -32.93 12.98
C ALA A 307 11.01 -33.48 13.51
N ILE A 308 9.90 -32.74 13.33
CA ILE A 308 8.56 -33.22 13.70
C ILE A 308 8.19 -34.46 12.86
N GLY A 309 8.50 -34.48 11.56
CA GLY A 309 8.25 -35.65 10.71
C GLY A 309 9.01 -36.89 11.18
N VAL A 310 10.28 -36.74 11.58
CA VAL A 310 11.06 -37.84 12.16
C VAL A 310 10.47 -38.30 13.49
N LEU A 311 10.11 -37.37 14.38
CA LEU A 311 9.49 -37.69 15.67
C LEU A 311 8.15 -38.42 15.48
N LEU A 312 7.37 -38.02 14.48
CA LEU A 312 6.11 -38.64 14.11
C LEU A 312 6.32 -40.08 13.65
N ALA A 313 7.24 -40.32 12.71
CA ALA A 313 7.59 -41.66 12.24
C ALA A 313 8.09 -42.58 13.37
N LEU A 314 8.93 -42.04 14.29
CA LEU A 314 9.38 -42.79 15.47
C LEU A 314 8.22 -43.14 16.40
N THR A 315 7.31 -42.20 16.63
CA THR A 315 6.12 -42.43 17.46
C THR A 315 5.23 -43.50 16.86
N THR A 316 4.95 -43.42 15.57
CA THR A 316 4.18 -44.43 14.84
C THR A 316 4.86 -45.79 14.89
N THR A 317 6.18 -45.84 14.69
CA THR A 317 6.98 -47.08 14.80
C THR A 317 6.81 -47.73 16.17
N LEU A 318 7.01 -46.96 17.25
CA LEU A 318 6.91 -47.46 18.63
C LEU A 318 5.50 -47.94 18.97
N VAL A 319 4.46 -47.19 18.58
CA VAL A 319 3.07 -47.56 18.86
C VAL A 319 2.67 -48.81 18.07
N VAL A 320 3.02 -48.89 16.79
CA VAL A 320 2.73 -50.06 15.95
C VAL A 320 3.43 -51.30 16.49
N GLN A 321 4.72 -51.20 16.84
CA GLN A 321 5.46 -52.31 17.45
C GLN A 321 4.87 -52.75 18.79
N ALA A 322 4.50 -51.80 19.66
CA ALA A 322 3.88 -52.09 20.94
C ALA A 322 2.54 -52.83 20.81
N LEU A 323 1.82 -52.60 19.71
CA LEU A 323 0.59 -53.31 19.37
C LEU A 323 0.83 -54.62 18.60
N GLY A 324 2.09 -54.99 18.34
CA GLY A 324 2.47 -56.23 17.65
C GLY A 324 2.42 -56.16 16.12
N GLY A 325 2.37 -54.96 15.54
CA GLY A 325 2.36 -54.75 14.09
C GLY A 325 3.75 -54.48 13.51
N ASP A 326 3.84 -54.51 12.19
CA ASP A 326 5.06 -54.23 11.42
C ASP A 326 5.12 -52.74 11.01
N PRO A 327 6.13 -51.96 11.44
CA PRO A 327 6.24 -50.53 11.18
C PRO A 327 6.92 -50.16 9.85
N ASP A 328 7.09 -51.10 8.92
CA ASP A 328 7.84 -50.94 7.65
C ASP A 328 7.54 -49.66 6.84
N LEU A 329 6.37 -49.05 7.02
CA LEU A 329 5.96 -47.85 6.29
C LEU A 329 5.88 -46.56 7.15
N ALA A 330 6.23 -46.61 8.43
CA ALA A 330 6.18 -45.44 9.31
C ALA A 330 7.13 -44.31 8.84
N TRP A 331 8.23 -44.65 8.15
CA TRP A 331 9.17 -43.66 7.60
C TRP A 331 8.54 -42.71 6.56
N VAL A 332 7.43 -43.11 5.92
CA VAL A 332 6.72 -42.27 4.95
C VAL A 332 6.25 -40.95 5.58
N GLU A 333 5.93 -40.97 6.87
CA GLU A 333 5.54 -39.78 7.62
C GLU A 333 6.69 -38.78 7.74
N ALA A 334 7.93 -39.26 7.89
CA ALA A 334 9.13 -38.42 7.98
C ALA A 334 9.43 -37.67 6.68
N VAL A 335 8.96 -38.17 5.53
CA VAL A 335 9.11 -37.52 4.22
C VAL A 335 7.89 -36.67 3.87
N THR A 336 6.68 -37.17 4.15
CA THR A 336 5.44 -36.52 3.73
C THR A 336 5.09 -35.34 4.62
N TYR A 337 5.28 -35.46 5.94
CA TYR A 337 4.93 -34.39 6.87
C TYR A 337 5.69 -33.08 6.60
N PRO A 338 7.02 -33.09 6.37
CA PRO A 338 7.75 -31.86 6.07
C PRO A 338 7.22 -31.14 4.84
N ALA A 339 6.85 -31.89 3.79
CA ALA A 339 6.31 -31.31 2.57
C ALA A 339 4.92 -30.66 2.79
N VAL A 340 4.03 -31.34 3.52
CA VAL A 340 2.70 -30.80 3.88
C VAL A 340 2.83 -29.59 4.81
N GLY A 341 3.63 -29.71 5.86
CA GLY A 341 3.85 -28.65 6.85
C GLY A 341 4.44 -27.40 6.22
N PHE A 342 5.50 -27.55 5.42
CA PHE A 342 6.12 -26.44 4.71
C PHE A 342 5.18 -25.83 3.65
N GLY A 343 4.45 -26.64 2.90
CA GLY A 343 3.46 -26.17 1.94
C GLY A 343 2.32 -25.38 2.59
N ALA A 344 1.79 -25.87 3.73
CA ALA A 344 0.77 -25.17 4.50
C ALA A 344 1.30 -23.86 5.08
N ALA A 345 2.53 -23.85 5.61
CA ALA A 345 3.21 -22.65 6.10
C ALA A 345 3.42 -21.61 5.00
N LEU A 346 3.78 -22.04 3.78
CA LEU A 346 3.91 -21.16 2.63
C LEU A 346 2.55 -20.53 2.25
N VAL A 347 1.49 -21.33 2.19
CA VAL A 347 0.13 -20.87 1.86
C VAL A 347 -0.40 -19.87 2.90
N THR A 348 -0.21 -20.14 4.19
CA THR A 348 -0.67 -19.25 5.27
C THR A 348 0.11 -17.94 5.26
N SER A 349 1.42 -18.01 5.03
CA SER A 349 2.31 -16.85 4.95
C SER A 349 1.98 -15.96 3.75
N LEU A 350 1.84 -16.53 2.56
CA LEU A 350 1.45 -15.80 1.35
C LEU A 350 0.05 -15.20 1.50
N SER A 351 -0.91 -15.93 2.06
CA SER A 351 -2.26 -15.40 2.29
C SER A 351 -2.26 -14.18 3.21
N ALA A 352 -1.49 -14.23 4.29
CA ALA A 352 -1.36 -13.10 5.21
C ALA A 352 -0.62 -11.92 4.56
N ARG A 353 0.38 -12.21 3.72
CA ARG A 353 1.15 -11.21 2.98
C ARG A 353 0.30 -10.49 1.94
N VAL A 354 -0.43 -11.21 1.10
CA VAL A 354 -1.38 -10.65 0.11
C VAL A 354 -2.36 -9.69 0.78
N ARG A 355 -2.93 -10.05 1.92
CA ARG A 355 -3.85 -9.17 2.65
C ARG A 355 -3.19 -7.88 3.14
N ARG A 356 -1.95 -7.96 3.63
CA ARG A 356 -1.20 -6.76 4.04
C ARG A 356 -0.86 -5.87 2.84
N ASP A 357 -0.31 -6.46 1.77
CA ASP A 357 0.06 -5.68 0.58
C ASP A 357 -1.19 -5.05 -0.09
N GLN A 358 -2.36 -5.70 0.02
CA GLN A 358 -3.63 -5.11 -0.43
C GLN A 358 -4.04 -3.91 0.41
N ALA A 359 -3.93 -4.00 1.74
CA ALA A 359 -4.20 -2.88 2.64
C ALA A 359 -3.20 -1.74 2.44
N GLU A 360 -1.91 -2.05 2.23
CA GLU A 360 -0.87 -1.08 1.90
C GLU A 360 -1.12 -0.42 0.54
N LEU A 361 -1.60 -1.16 -0.46
CA LEU A 361 -2.00 -0.59 -1.76
C LEU A 361 -3.19 0.35 -1.62
N GLU A 362 -4.20 -0.01 -0.84
CA GLU A 362 -5.36 0.86 -0.57
C GLU A 362 -4.92 2.14 0.14
N ALA A 363 -4.08 2.03 1.17
CA ALA A 363 -3.52 3.18 1.87
C ALA A 363 -2.66 4.07 0.95
N ALA A 364 -1.82 3.47 0.09
CA ALA A 364 -1.04 4.20 -0.89
C ALA A 364 -1.92 4.93 -1.90
N LEU A 365 -2.98 4.29 -2.42
CA LEU A 365 -3.92 4.95 -3.33
C LEU A 365 -4.64 6.12 -2.66
N GLN A 366 -5.06 5.97 -1.40
CA GLN A 366 -5.66 7.07 -0.64
C GLN A 366 -4.66 8.22 -0.40
N ALA A 367 -3.40 7.91 -0.09
CA ALA A 367 -2.34 8.89 0.05
C ALA A 367 -2.10 9.64 -1.27
N ASN A 368 -2.01 8.93 -2.40
CA ASN A 368 -1.85 9.52 -3.73
C ASN A 368 -3.00 10.48 -4.08
N VAL A 369 -4.25 10.12 -3.75
CA VAL A 369 -5.40 11.00 -3.97
C VAL A 369 -5.29 12.29 -3.14
N ARG A 370 -4.85 12.18 -1.88
CA ARG A 370 -4.63 13.36 -1.01
C ARG A 370 -3.47 14.21 -1.51
N GLU A 371 -2.37 13.60 -1.92
CA GLU A 371 -1.19 14.29 -2.45
C GLU A 371 -1.53 15.01 -3.77
N ALA A 372 -2.27 14.36 -4.67
CA ALA A 372 -2.76 14.99 -5.89
C ALA A 372 -3.71 16.16 -5.61
N ALA A 373 -4.60 16.04 -4.61
CA ALA A 373 -5.46 17.15 -4.18
C ALA A 373 -4.64 18.32 -3.61
N ALA A 374 -3.68 18.04 -2.73
CA ALA A 374 -2.78 19.04 -2.17
C ALA A 374 -1.91 19.72 -3.25
N GLY A 375 -1.45 18.95 -4.25
CA GLY A 375 -0.71 19.47 -5.39
C GLY A 375 -1.53 20.42 -6.26
N ARG A 376 -2.81 20.10 -6.50
CA ARG A 376 -3.75 21.01 -7.19
C ARG A 376 -3.99 22.28 -6.38
N GLU A 377 -4.24 22.15 -5.08
CA GLU A 377 -4.44 23.30 -4.20
C GLU A 377 -3.18 24.19 -4.15
N ALA A 378 -1.98 23.62 -4.12
CA ALA A 378 -0.74 24.37 -4.18
C ALA A 378 -0.59 25.14 -5.51
N LEU A 379 -0.92 24.50 -6.63
CA LEU A 379 -0.92 25.15 -7.94
C LEU A 379 -1.93 26.31 -8.01
N ASP A 380 -3.15 26.10 -7.51
CA ASP A 380 -4.20 27.13 -7.49
C ASP A 380 -3.83 28.29 -6.56
N ARG A 381 -3.21 28.00 -5.40
CA ARG A 381 -2.65 29.03 -4.51
C ARG A 381 -1.55 29.84 -5.19
N GLU A 382 -0.65 29.21 -5.95
CA GLU A 382 0.39 29.92 -6.67
C GLU A 382 -0.20 30.79 -7.78
N ARG A 383 -1.17 30.27 -8.55
CA ARG A 383 -1.89 31.03 -9.58
C ARG A 383 -2.58 32.26 -9.01
N ALA A 384 -3.40 32.08 -7.96
CA ALA A 384 -4.09 33.18 -7.30
C ALA A 384 -3.09 34.18 -6.67
N GLY A 385 -1.96 33.67 -6.18
CA GLY A 385 -0.85 34.45 -5.68
C GLY A 385 -0.21 35.36 -6.72
N LEU A 386 0.15 34.80 -7.88
CA LEU A 386 0.70 35.53 -9.02
C LEU A 386 -0.32 36.52 -9.59
N ALA A 387 -1.59 36.13 -9.68
CA ALA A 387 -2.64 37.00 -10.17
C ALA A 387 -2.84 38.24 -9.28
N ARG A 388 -2.79 38.08 -7.95
CA ARG A 388 -2.82 39.18 -6.98
C ARG A 388 -1.57 40.04 -7.05
N LEU A 389 -0.39 39.45 -7.16
CA LEU A 389 0.87 40.20 -7.28
C LEU A 389 0.85 41.10 -8.52
N LEU A 390 0.41 40.56 -9.66
CA LEU A 390 0.27 41.33 -10.91
C LEU A 390 -0.83 42.40 -10.79
N HIS A 391 -2.03 42.03 -10.32
CA HIS A 391 -3.19 42.93 -10.31
C HIS A 391 -3.12 44.03 -9.23
N SER A 392 -2.62 43.72 -8.04
CA SER A 392 -2.63 44.66 -6.90
C SER A 392 -1.27 45.28 -6.62
N GLY A 393 -0.17 44.55 -6.84
CA GLY A 393 1.19 45.10 -6.72
C GLY A 393 1.56 45.89 -7.97
N VAL A 394 1.92 45.15 -9.03
CA VAL A 394 2.48 45.74 -10.26
C VAL A 394 1.55 46.74 -10.93
N GLN A 395 0.27 46.39 -11.11
CA GLN A 395 -0.69 47.29 -11.79
C GLN A 395 -0.91 48.59 -11.01
N SER A 396 -1.03 48.52 -9.68
CA SER A 396 -1.22 49.71 -8.84
C SER A 396 0.01 50.61 -8.85
N GLU A 397 1.20 50.01 -8.82
CA GLU A 397 2.45 50.75 -8.88
C GLU A 397 2.62 51.47 -10.22
N LEU A 398 2.35 50.80 -11.34
CA LEU A 398 2.36 51.42 -12.68
C LEU A 398 1.39 52.61 -12.75
N ILE A 399 0.19 52.49 -12.18
CA ILE A 399 -0.80 53.58 -12.15
C ILE A 399 -0.34 54.74 -11.24
N ALA A 400 0.20 54.44 -10.06
CA ALA A 400 0.70 55.46 -9.13
C ALA A 400 1.89 56.23 -9.74
N ALA A 401 2.84 55.51 -10.35
CA ALA A 401 3.96 56.08 -11.08
C ALA A 401 3.50 56.93 -12.27
N ALA A 402 2.48 56.48 -13.02
CA ALA A 402 1.89 57.26 -14.10
C ALA A 402 1.31 58.61 -13.61
N LEU A 403 0.68 58.63 -12.44
CA LEU A 403 0.16 59.86 -11.83
C LEU A 403 1.29 60.79 -11.35
N ALA A 404 2.31 60.24 -10.70
CA ALA A 404 3.45 61.00 -10.19
C ALA A 404 4.27 61.64 -11.32
N LEU A 405 4.61 60.85 -12.35
CA LEU A 405 5.36 61.36 -13.51
C LEU A 405 4.53 62.36 -14.33
N GLY A 406 3.21 62.14 -14.48
CA GLY A 406 2.34 63.06 -15.20
C GLY A 406 2.19 64.45 -14.55
N ALA A 407 2.49 64.59 -13.25
CA ALA A 407 2.46 65.84 -12.52
C ALA A 407 3.82 66.58 -12.50
N GLY A 408 4.89 65.96 -13.00
CA GLY A 408 6.24 66.54 -13.02
C GLY A 408 6.40 67.65 -14.07
N THR A 409 7.26 68.63 -13.78
CA THR A 409 7.52 69.81 -14.64
C THR A 409 8.82 69.72 -15.45
N GLY A 410 9.52 68.59 -15.44
CA GLY A 410 10.77 68.37 -16.19
C GLY A 410 10.53 68.04 -17.68
N ASP A 411 11.57 68.19 -18.50
CA ASP A 411 11.50 67.89 -19.95
C ASP A 411 11.68 66.39 -20.28
N ASP A 412 12.28 65.61 -19.39
CA ASP A 412 12.55 64.18 -19.57
C ASP A 412 12.19 63.37 -18.31
N ALA A 413 11.39 62.33 -18.50
CA ALA A 413 10.94 61.40 -17.46
C ALA A 413 11.52 59.98 -17.63
N SER A 414 12.47 59.78 -18.55
CA SER A 414 13.06 58.48 -18.89
C SER A 414 13.65 57.74 -17.68
N ASP A 415 14.34 58.47 -16.80
CA ASP A 415 14.96 57.88 -15.60
C ASP A 415 13.92 57.41 -14.59
N GLY A 416 12.82 58.16 -14.41
CA GLY A 416 11.72 57.77 -13.53
C GLY A 416 10.96 56.54 -14.04
N VAL A 417 10.77 56.41 -15.36
CA VAL A 417 10.20 55.19 -15.95
C VAL A 417 11.12 53.99 -15.72
N ARG A 418 12.43 54.17 -15.88
CA ARG A 418 13.43 53.10 -15.68
C ARG A 418 13.49 52.66 -14.20
N GLU A 419 13.37 53.59 -13.27
CA GLU A 419 13.35 53.32 -11.83
C GLU A 419 12.11 52.47 -11.46
N VAL A 420 10.93 52.83 -11.95
CA VAL A 420 9.68 52.08 -11.71
C VAL A 420 9.76 50.66 -12.26
N VAL A 421 10.23 50.48 -13.51
CA VAL A 421 10.38 49.13 -14.07
C VAL A 421 11.46 48.33 -13.35
N SER A 422 12.55 48.96 -12.93
CA SER A 422 13.57 48.30 -12.10
C SER A 422 13.02 47.86 -10.74
N HIS A 423 12.14 48.66 -10.13
CA HIS A 423 11.50 48.33 -8.86
C HIS A 423 10.52 47.16 -9.02
N ILE A 424 9.63 47.22 -10.02
CA ILE A 424 8.73 46.11 -10.37
C ILE A 424 9.50 44.83 -10.68
N ARG A 425 10.63 44.94 -11.40
CA ARG A 425 11.51 43.78 -11.64
C ARG A 425 12.02 43.19 -10.35
N ALA A 426 12.51 44.03 -9.43
CA ALA A 426 13.01 43.56 -8.14
C ALA A 426 11.89 42.87 -7.34
N GLU A 427 10.68 43.40 -7.36
CA GLU A 427 9.52 42.82 -6.66
C GLU A 427 9.09 41.47 -7.27
N LEU A 428 9.00 41.37 -8.60
CA LEU A 428 8.63 40.14 -9.30
C LEU A 428 9.71 39.05 -9.23
N SER A 429 10.99 39.46 -9.20
CA SER A 429 12.15 38.55 -9.13
C SER A 429 12.51 38.16 -7.71
N ALA A 430 11.99 38.88 -6.70
CA ALA A 430 12.24 38.54 -5.31
C ALA A 430 11.70 37.12 -5.02
N PRO A 431 12.50 36.26 -4.37
CA PRO A 431 11.97 35.05 -3.76
C PRO A 431 10.78 35.46 -2.88
N ARG A 432 9.67 34.71 -2.95
CA ARG A 432 8.58 34.94 -2.01
C ARG A 432 9.15 34.75 -0.60
N SER A 433 9.27 35.82 0.16
CA SER A 433 9.23 35.71 1.60
C SER A 433 7.80 35.30 1.94
N GLU A 434 7.64 34.16 2.61
CA GLU A 434 6.36 33.87 3.25
C GLU A 434 5.99 35.10 4.11
N PRO A 435 4.74 35.59 4.02
CA PRO A 435 4.31 36.72 4.84
C PRO A 435 4.61 36.41 6.30
N ASP A 436 5.07 37.41 7.05
CA ASP A 436 5.35 37.24 8.48
C ASP A 436 4.13 36.57 9.13
N PRO A 437 4.32 35.47 9.89
CA PRO A 437 3.28 34.86 10.71
C PRO A 437 2.40 35.88 11.45
N ALA A 438 2.99 37.00 11.87
CA ALA A 438 2.28 38.13 12.47
C ALA A 438 1.22 38.74 11.55
N ASP A 439 1.59 39.09 10.33
CA ASP A 439 0.68 39.72 9.36
C ASP A 439 -0.45 38.76 8.96
N ARG A 440 -0.11 37.47 8.76
CA ARG A 440 -1.07 36.45 8.38
C ARG A 440 -2.13 36.19 9.46
N ILE A 441 -1.71 36.13 10.73
CA ILE A 441 -2.61 35.94 11.86
C ILE A 441 -3.43 37.21 12.13
N ALA A 442 -2.83 38.40 11.98
CA ALA A 442 -3.53 39.67 12.15
C ALA A 442 -4.69 39.81 11.15
N VAL A 443 -4.44 39.52 9.86
CA VAL A 443 -5.48 39.55 8.82
C VAL A 443 -6.60 38.53 9.10
N LEU A 444 -6.25 37.33 9.57
CA LEU A 444 -7.23 36.31 9.93
C LEU A 444 -8.14 36.78 11.08
N VAL A 445 -7.55 37.30 12.15
CA VAL A 445 -8.28 37.78 13.33
C VAL A 445 -9.14 39.01 13.00
N GLU A 446 -8.64 39.94 12.18
CA GLU A 446 -9.39 41.10 11.72
C GLU A 446 -10.61 40.67 10.88
N SER A 447 -10.41 39.73 9.94
CA SER A 447 -11.49 39.19 9.12
C SER A 447 -12.59 38.55 9.97
N TRP A 448 -12.25 37.73 10.96
CA TRP A 448 -13.24 37.12 11.85
C TRP A 448 -13.87 38.12 12.82
N GLY A 449 -13.10 39.07 13.35
CA GLY A 449 -13.59 40.12 14.24
C GLY A 449 -14.62 41.05 13.58
N SER A 450 -14.62 41.14 12.25
CA SER A 450 -15.67 41.84 11.50
C SER A 450 -17.02 41.09 11.47
N ALA A 451 -17.00 39.76 11.65
CA ALA A 451 -18.17 38.89 11.52
C ALA A 451 -18.74 38.46 12.88
N ILE A 452 -17.91 38.37 13.92
CA ILE A 452 -18.30 37.94 15.27
C ILE A 452 -17.69 38.85 16.34
N PRO A 453 -18.35 39.01 17.51
CA PRO A 453 -17.75 39.69 18.65
C PRO A 453 -16.55 38.88 19.16
N LEU A 454 -15.35 39.27 18.74
CA LEU A 454 -14.08 38.59 19.01
C LEU A 454 -13.15 39.46 19.84
N ARG A 455 -12.68 38.93 20.96
CA ARG A 455 -11.61 39.52 21.75
C ARG A 455 -10.35 38.68 21.63
N SER A 456 -9.30 39.24 21.03
CA SER A 456 -8.01 38.54 20.84
C SER A 456 -6.92 39.05 21.78
N SER A 457 -6.13 38.15 22.36
CA SER A 457 -4.92 38.46 23.11
C SER A 457 -3.74 37.58 22.65
N PHE A 458 -2.54 38.15 22.60
CA PHE A 458 -1.32 37.47 22.20
C PHE A 458 -0.26 37.67 23.28
N GLY A 459 0.30 36.59 23.80
CA GLY A 459 1.30 36.63 24.86
C GLY A 459 2.67 37.11 24.36
N ASP A 460 3.46 37.64 25.29
CA ASP A 460 4.83 38.05 25.03
C ASP A 460 5.65 36.85 24.51
N SER A 461 6.55 37.07 23.54
CA SER A 461 7.38 36.04 22.87
C SER A 461 6.68 35.06 21.91
N VAL A 462 5.35 35.12 21.72
CA VAL A 462 4.64 34.27 20.75
C VAL A 462 5.19 34.45 19.34
N TRP A 463 5.36 35.69 18.90
CA TRP A 463 5.81 36.01 17.54
C TRP A 463 7.20 35.43 17.21
N GLU A 464 8.10 35.36 18.19
CA GLU A 464 9.43 34.76 17.97
C GLU A 464 9.35 33.26 17.74
N ARG A 465 8.41 32.58 18.42
CA ARG A 465 8.17 31.15 18.29
C ARG A 465 7.46 30.81 16.98
N LEU A 466 6.63 31.72 16.49
CA LEU A 466 5.93 31.55 15.21
C LEU A 466 6.85 31.73 13.99
N ARG A 467 8.11 32.15 14.15
CA ARG A 467 9.08 32.20 13.04
C ARG A 467 9.36 30.83 12.40
N GLU A 468 9.02 29.73 13.09
CA GLU A 468 9.04 28.39 12.50
C GLU A 468 7.81 28.18 11.62
N PRO A 469 7.95 27.96 10.28
CA PRO A 469 6.82 27.94 9.35
C PRO A 469 5.73 26.93 9.70
N GLY A 470 6.13 25.72 10.11
CA GLY A 470 5.17 24.67 10.49
C GLY A 470 4.33 25.03 11.72
N ARG A 471 4.90 25.79 12.67
CA ARG A 471 4.19 26.26 13.87
C ARG A 471 3.21 27.38 13.53
N ALA A 472 3.61 28.31 12.66
CA ALA A 472 2.72 29.37 12.18
C ALA A 472 1.49 28.79 11.46
N GLU A 473 1.67 27.79 10.60
CA GLU A 473 0.56 27.12 9.92
C GLU A 473 -0.38 26.40 10.90
N ALA A 474 0.18 25.64 11.85
CA ALA A 474 -0.63 24.95 12.87
C ALA A 474 -1.44 25.94 13.73
N VAL A 475 -0.89 27.12 14.05
CA VAL A 475 -1.61 28.17 14.77
C VAL A 475 -2.73 28.78 13.92
N VAL A 476 -2.48 29.06 12.63
CA VAL A 476 -3.49 29.55 11.70
C VAL A 476 -4.66 28.58 11.58
N ASP A 477 -4.37 27.28 11.49
CA ASP A 477 -5.39 26.23 11.43
C ASP A 477 -6.18 26.13 12.74
N ALA A 478 -5.49 26.17 13.88
CA ALA A 478 -6.12 26.11 15.20
C ALA A 478 -7.06 27.30 15.44
N ILE A 479 -6.64 28.52 15.05
CA ILE A 479 -7.48 29.71 15.10
C ILE A 479 -8.68 29.56 14.17
N SER A 480 -8.47 29.15 12.92
CA SER A 480 -9.55 29.04 11.93
C SER A 480 -10.61 28.01 12.34
N GLU A 481 -10.19 26.83 12.79
CA GLU A 481 -11.10 25.77 13.25
C GLU A 481 -11.79 26.16 14.57
N GLY A 482 -11.07 26.78 15.50
CA GLY A 482 -11.65 27.25 16.76
C GLY A 482 -12.73 28.30 16.56
N LEU A 483 -12.47 29.31 15.71
CA LEU A 483 -13.45 30.34 15.37
C LEU A 483 -14.62 29.78 14.55
N ALA A 484 -14.37 28.89 13.59
CA ALA A 484 -15.45 28.22 12.84
C ALA A 484 -16.36 27.39 13.75
N ASN A 485 -15.81 26.70 14.75
CA ASN A 485 -16.59 25.96 15.73
C ASN A 485 -17.38 26.89 16.66
N ALA A 486 -16.80 28.01 17.08
CA ALA A 486 -17.50 29.05 17.84
C ALA A 486 -18.71 29.60 17.07
N VAL A 487 -18.61 29.79 15.76
CA VAL A 487 -19.76 30.22 14.94
C VAL A 487 -20.79 29.12 14.74
N ARG A 488 -20.35 27.88 14.48
CA ARG A 488 -21.25 26.77 14.16
C ARG A 488 -22.04 26.27 15.37
N HIS A 489 -21.41 26.28 16.54
CA HIS A 489 -21.93 25.63 17.74
C HIS A 489 -22.13 26.59 18.91
N GLY A 490 -21.65 27.83 18.81
CA GLY A 490 -21.80 28.80 19.88
C GLY A 490 -23.21 29.40 19.94
N ASP A 491 -23.51 30.00 21.09
CA ASP A 491 -24.78 30.67 21.37
C ASP A 491 -24.82 32.15 20.94
N GLY A 492 -23.76 32.62 20.27
CA GLY A 492 -23.60 34.00 19.82
C GLY A 492 -22.99 34.95 20.86
N SER A 493 -22.55 34.45 22.03
CA SER A 493 -21.77 35.24 22.98
C SER A 493 -20.42 35.68 22.40
N GLU A 494 -19.79 36.67 23.05
CA GLU A 494 -18.40 37.06 22.74
C GLU A 494 -17.46 35.85 22.79
N VAL A 495 -16.61 35.75 21.76
CA VAL A 495 -15.58 34.72 21.60
C VAL A 495 -14.24 35.31 22.04
N THR A 496 -13.50 34.59 22.89
CA THR A 496 -12.14 34.97 23.29
C THR A 496 -11.14 34.09 22.56
N LEU A 497 -10.15 34.71 21.92
CA LEU A 497 -8.98 34.04 21.34
C LEU A 497 -7.75 34.46 22.13
N GLU A 498 -7.04 33.51 22.72
CA GLU A 498 -5.76 33.74 23.38
C GLU A 498 -4.69 32.87 22.72
N VAL A 499 -3.56 33.48 22.36
CA VAL A 499 -2.38 32.74 21.88
C VAL A 499 -1.26 32.99 22.87
N LEU A 500 -0.82 31.95 23.57
CA LEU A 500 0.10 32.03 24.70
C LEU A 500 1.36 31.19 24.45
N PRO A 501 2.53 31.62 24.95
CA PRO A 501 3.73 30.79 24.92
C PRO A 501 3.56 29.57 25.84
N GLU A 502 3.98 28.38 25.40
CA GLU A 502 3.98 27.15 26.21
C GLU A 502 5.36 26.87 26.84
N THR A 503 5.47 25.88 27.72
CA THR A 503 6.79 25.40 28.19
C THR A 503 7.61 24.84 27.03
N GLY A 504 8.81 25.39 26.79
CA GLY A 504 9.64 25.05 25.63
C GLY A 504 9.53 26.08 24.50
N SER A 505 9.65 25.64 23.24
CA SER A 505 9.49 26.47 22.02
C SER A 505 8.04 26.59 21.52
N GLY A 506 7.11 25.86 22.13
CA GLY A 506 5.73 25.71 21.66
C GLY A 506 4.82 26.92 21.92
N VAL A 507 3.62 26.87 21.34
CA VAL A 507 2.58 27.90 21.44
C VAL A 507 1.23 27.22 21.70
N SER A 508 0.46 27.76 22.63
CA SER A 508 -0.91 27.33 22.94
C SER A 508 -1.91 28.29 22.33
N VAL A 509 -2.90 27.76 21.61
CA VAL A 509 -4.04 28.51 21.08
C VAL A 509 -5.28 28.11 21.88
N VAL A 510 -5.92 29.08 22.53
CA VAL A 510 -7.13 28.87 23.33
C VAL A 510 -8.26 29.70 22.74
N VAL A 511 -9.34 29.03 22.33
CA VAL A 511 -10.57 29.67 21.84
C VAL A 511 -11.71 29.32 22.79
N VAL A 512 -12.32 30.35 23.38
CA VAL A 512 -13.46 30.22 24.30
C VAL A 512 -14.70 30.83 23.65
N SER A 513 -15.78 30.06 23.59
CA SER A 513 -17.08 30.50 23.07
C SER A 513 -18.22 30.11 24.00
N GLY A 514 -19.34 30.84 23.99
CA GLY A 514 -20.54 30.46 24.75
C GLY A 514 -21.28 29.31 24.09
N GLY A 515 -21.86 28.41 24.89
CA GLY A 515 -22.56 27.23 24.39
C GLY A 515 -22.29 25.99 25.25
N ALA A 516 -22.87 24.86 24.86
CA ALA A 516 -22.73 23.57 25.55
C ALA A 516 -22.26 22.46 24.60
N LEU A 517 -21.45 21.53 25.11
CA LEU A 517 -20.89 20.42 24.35
C LEU A 517 -21.94 19.33 24.11
N SER A 518 -22.68 19.45 23.01
CA SER A 518 -23.65 18.44 22.57
C SER A 518 -22.93 17.33 21.77
N SER A 519 -22.39 16.35 22.50
CA SER A 519 -21.67 15.15 22.03
C SER A 519 -20.20 15.33 21.61
N ALA A 520 -19.33 14.53 22.22
CA ALA A 520 -17.87 14.66 22.17
C ALA A 520 -17.21 13.79 21.08
N GLN A 521 -17.81 13.66 19.90
CA GLN A 521 -17.10 13.01 18.79
C GLN A 521 -16.27 14.04 18.02
N PRO A 522 -14.93 13.90 17.96
CA PRO A 522 -14.09 14.82 17.22
C PRO A 522 -14.40 14.72 15.73
N GLY A 523 -14.85 15.84 15.15
CA GLY A 523 -14.97 16.03 13.71
C GLY A 523 -13.62 15.98 13.01
N ILE A 524 -13.62 16.04 11.68
CA ILE A 524 -12.40 15.91 10.85
C ILE A 524 -11.38 17.00 11.20
N GLY A 525 -11.81 18.24 11.44
CA GLY A 525 -10.92 19.36 11.80
C GLY A 525 -10.18 19.14 13.13
N LEU A 526 -10.87 18.72 14.19
CA LEU A 526 -10.24 18.41 15.48
C LEU A 526 -9.26 17.22 15.40
N ARG A 527 -9.49 16.25 14.51
CA ARG A 527 -8.53 15.14 14.28
C ARG A 527 -7.27 15.62 13.57
N GLN A 528 -7.40 16.52 12.61
CA GLN A 528 -6.25 17.11 11.92
C GLN A 528 -5.42 18.00 12.85
N LEU A 529 -6.05 18.74 13.77
CA LEU A 529 -5.34 19.47 14.81
C LEU A 529 -4.58 18.55 15.77
N ALA A 530 -5.17 17.40 16.12
CA ALA A 530 -4.54 16.41 16.99
C ALA A 530 -3.30 15.72 16.35
N GLU A 531 -3.11 15.83 15.03
CA GLU A 531 -1.89 15.37 14.35
C GLU A 531 -0.74 16.40 14.47
N ARG A 532 -1.06 17.66 14.82
CA ARG A 532 -0.11 18.79 14.88
C ARG A 532 0.15 19.29 16.30
N GLY A 533 -0.62 18.83 17.29
CA GLY A 533 -0.49 19.25 18.68
C GLY A 533 -1.46 18.52 19.62
N ASP A 534 -1.34 18.79 20.92
CA ASP A 534 -2.24 18.24 21.93
C ASP A 534 -3.53 19.09 22.00
N VAL A 535 -4.66 18.47 21.67
CA VAL A 535 -5.97 19.13 21.62
C VAL A 535 -6.80 18.77 22.85
N ALA A 536 -7.31 19.77 23.55
CA ALA A 536 -8.25 19.63 24.65
C ALA A 536 -9.52 20.43 24.36
N LEU A 537 -10.68 19.81 24.59
CA LEU A 537 -11.99 20.44 24.46
C LEU A 537 -12.73 20.27 25.79
N ARG A 538 -13.15 21.38 26.42
CA ARG A 538 -13.73 21.40 27.76
C ARG A 538 -14.96 22.28 27.83
N GLU A 539 -15.94 21.89 28.65
CA GLU A 539 -17.06 22.77 29.03
C GLU A 539 -16.80 23.31 30.43
N VAL A 540 -16.81 24.63 30.60
CA VAL A 540 -16.66 25.29 31.90
C VAL A 540 -17.70 26.40 32.02
N ALA A 541 -18.61 26.26 32.98
CA ALA A 541 -19.61 27.27 33.33
C ALA A 541 -20.46 27.80 32.14
N GLY A 542 -20.89 26.90 31.24
CA GLY A 542 -21.71 27.27 30.06
C GLY A 542 -20.90 27.88 28.91
N ARG A 543 -19.58 27.70 28.92
CA ARG A 543 -18.67 28.04 27.82
C ARG A 543 -17.90 26.81 27.37
N VAL A 544 -17.58 26.76 26.09
CA VAL A 544 -16.76 25.73 25.46
C VAL A 544 -15.37 26.31 25.19
N GLU A 545 -14.35 25.65 25.71
CA GLU A 545 -12.94 25.98 25.54
C GLU A 545 -12.29 24.92 24.64
N LEU A 546 -11.72 25.36 23.52
CA LEU A 546 -10.80 24.59 22.69
C LEU A 546 -9.39 25.10 22.95
N ALA A 547 -8.53 24.23 23.51
CA ALA A 547 -7.12 24.50 23.72
C ALA A 547 -6.27 23.57 22.83
N VAL A 548 -5.33 24.13 22.09
CA VAL A 548 -4.42 23.41 21.20
C VAL A 548 -2.98 23.78 21.55
N ALA A 549 -2.22 22.83 22.05
CA ALA A 549 -0.80 22.97 22.40
C ALA A 549 0.07 22.49 21.22
N ILE A 550 0.81 23.41 20.59
CA ILE A 550 1.60 23.18 19.38
C ILE A 550 3.10 23.26 19.75
N PRO A 551 3.88 22.17 19.57
CA PRO A 551 5.27 22.10 20.04
C PRO A 551 6.26 23.05 19.33
#